data_AF-A0A380NB75-F1
#
_entry.id   AF-A0A380NB75-F1
#
_cell.length_a   1.000
_cell.length_b   1.000
_cell.length_c   1.000
_cell.angle_alpha   90.00
_cell.angle_beta   90.00
_cell.angle_gamma   90.00
#
_symmetry.space_group_name_H-M   'P 1'
#
loop_
_entity.id
_entity.type
_entity.pdbx_description
1 polymer ?
#
loop_
_entity_poly.entity_id
_entity_poly.type
_entity_poly.pdbx_seq_one_letter_code
_entity_poly.pdbx_strand_id
1 'polypeptide(L)'
;METRTDAEPAGTAGGTGVEPPVTGARQAGPAAGEVAAAGPERRPPVSLSPSRASDFMQCPLLYRFRVIDRLPEKPSQAATRGTLVHAVLERLFDAPAAERTAPRARELLPGEWERLLAERPELAGLFAGEEGEGTPGERLERWLGEAGRLVERWFTLEDPTRLEPAERELFVEAELESGLRLRGIIDRVDVAPTGEVRIVDYKTGKAPRPQYAEGALFQMTFYALVVWRLKGVLPRRLQLVYLGSGEVRTYDPVMADLERVERRLLALWEAIQEATRTGDWRPRPSKLCGWCDHQAVCPEFGGTPPPYPLRVRLPGSREAEQGRMSPY
;
A
#
# COMPACT_ATOMS: atom_id res chain seq x y z
N MET A 1 50.50 -43.87 -30.96
CA MET A 1 50.60 -44.95 -29.97
C MET A 1 49.34 -44.87 -29.13
N GLU A 2 48.28 -45.64 -29.30
CA GLU A 2 47.75 -46.72 -30.16
C GLU A 2 46.22 -46.61 -29.91
N THR A 3 45.24 -46.83 -30.77
CA THR A 3 45.08 -47.18 -32.19
C THR A 3 43.61 -46.84 -32.54
N ARG A 4 43.39 -46.28 -33.73
CA ARG A 4 42.13 -46.37 -34.49
C ARG A 4 41.80 -47.85 -34.74
N THR A 5 40.53 -48.20 -35.03
CA THR A 5 40.08 -48.64 -36.38
C THR A 5 38.59 -48.99 -36.37
N ASP A 6 37.93 -48.52 -37.43
CA ASP A 6 36.54 -48.68 -37.87
C ASP A 6 36.12 -50.13 -38.19
N ALA A 7 34.80 -50.38 -38.27
CA ALA A 7 34.15 -51.20 -39.33
C ALA A 7 32.61 -51.31 -39.17
N GLU A 8 31.85 -50.67 -40.08
CA GLU A 8 30.59 -51.20 -40.66
C GLU A 8 30.95 -52.33 -41.71
N PRO A 9 30.04 -53.03 -42.47
CA PRO A 9 28.59 -52.85 -42.70
C PRO A 9 27.71 -54.13 -42.92
N ALA A 10 26.42 -53.89 -43.24
CA ALA A 10 25.56 -54.55 -44.26
C ALA A 10 24.77 -55.87 -44.00
N GLY A 11 23.48 -55.83 -44.43
CA GLY A 11 22.77 -56.94 -45.13
C GLY A 11 21.50 -57.50 -44.44
N THR A 12 20.30 -56.94 -44.63
CA THR A 12 19.23 -57.24 -45.62
C THR A 12 18.29 -58.45 -45.40
N ALA A 13 16.99 -58.10 -45.27
CA ALA A 13 15.80 -58.63 -45.96
C ALA A 13 14.94 -59.82 -45.41
N GLY A 14 13.61 -59.56 -45.39
CA GLY A 14 12.49 -60.52 -45.40
C GLY A 14 11.69 -60.54 -44.09
N GLY A 15 10.40 -60.18 -43.95
CA GLY A 15 9.31 -59.98 -44.91
C GLY A 15 8.16 -60.97 -44.61
N THR A 16 7.13 -60.54 -43.89
CA THR A 16 5.69 -60.91 -43.92
C THR A 16 5.07 -60.21 -42.68
N GLY A 17 3.97 -59.46 -42.70
CA GLY A 17 2.74 -59.48 -43.49
C GLY A 17 1.57 -59.56 -42.49
N VAL A 18 0.54 -58.72 -42.68
CA VAL A 18 -0.81 -58.73 -42.06
C VAL A 18 -1.12 -57.56 -41.10
N GLU A 19 -1.73 -56.51 -41.66
CA GLU A 19 -2.88 -55.73 -41.12
C GLU A 19 -4.14 -56.18 -41.91
N PRO A 20 -5.43 -55.81 -41.60
CA PRO A 20 -6.01 -54.83 -40.64
C PRO A 20 -7.18 -55.48 -39.80
N PRO A 21 -8.13 -54.79 -39.09
CA PRO A 21 -8.49 -53.38 -39.14
C PRO A 21 -8.71 -52.60 -37.83
N VAL A 22 -8.52 -51.30 -38.04
CA VAL A 22 -8.87 -50.14 -37.25
C VAL A 22 -10.39 -50.06 -37.01
N THR A 23 -10.79 -49.97 -35.75
CA THR A 23 -12.10 -49.44 -35.35
C THR A 23 -11.88 -48.23 -34.45
N GLY A 24 -12.13 -47.06 -35.03
CA GLY A 24 -12.03 -45.77 -34.35
C GLY A 24 -13.21 -45.56 -33.41
N ALA A 25 -12.94 -45.58 -32.10
CA ALA A 25 -13.86 -45.06 -31.10
C ALA A 25 -13.63 -43.55 -30.95
N ARG A 26 -14.55 -42.76 -31.52
CA ARG A 26 -14.72 -41.34 -31.17
C ARG A 26 -15.15 -41.26 -29.71
N GLN A 27 -14.34 -40.64 -28.86
CA GLN A 27 -14.83 -40.07 -27.60
C GLN A 27 -14.71 -38.55 -27.68
N ALA A 28 -15.88 -37.93 -27.77
CA ALA A 28 -16.08 -36.50 -27.67
C ALA A 28 -15.65 -36.03 -26.28
N GLY A 29 -14.74 -35.05 -26.24
CA GLY A 29 -14.41 -34.36 -25.00
C GLY A 29 -15.57 -33.49 -24.54
N PRO A 30 -15.92 -33.46 -23.25
CA PRO A 30 -16.73 -32.39 -22.73
C PRO A 30 -15.81 -31.18 -22.52
N ALA A 31 -16.00 -30.17 -23.35
CA ALA A 31 -15.74 -28.80 -22.95
C ALA A 31 -16.82 -28.41 -21.92
N ALA A 32 -16.40 -28.11 -20.69
CA ALA A 32 -17.20 -27.35 -19.74
C ALA A 32 -16.23 -26.71 -18.74
N GLY A 33 -16.24 -25.38 -18.73
CA GLY A 33 -15.23 -24.55 -18.10
C GLY A 33 -15.02 -24.84 -16.63
N GLU A 34 -13.74 -24.89 -16.24
CA GLU A 34 -13.34 -24.52 -14.90
C GLU A 34 -13.84 -23.10 -14.64
N VAL A 35 -14.92 -23.02 -13.88
CA VAL A 35 -15.37 -21.77 -13.28
C VAL A 35 -14.27 -21.39 -12.30
N ALA A 36 -13.34 -20.55 -12.77
CA ALA A 36 -12.34 -19.92 -11.92
C ALA A 36 -13.08 -19.36 -10.70
N ALA A 37 -12.72 -19.85 -9.52
CA ALA A 37 -13.33 -19.44 -8.26
C ALA A 37 -13.35 -17.91 -8.21
N ALA A 38 -14.54 -17.32 -8.25
CA ALA A 38 -14.72 -15.88 -8.26
C ALA A 38 -14.09 -15.32 -6.97
N GLY A 39 -13.00 -14.56 -7.13
CA GLY A 39 -12.39 -13.82 -6.03
C GLY A 39 -13.42 -12.90 -5.36
N PRO A 40 -13.12 -12.37 -4.16
CA PRO A 40 -14.07 -11.58 -3.40
C PRO A 40 -14.61 -10.42 -4.23
N GLU A 41 -15.94 -10.30 -4.27
CA GLU A 41 -16.70 -9.33 -5.04
C GLU A 41 -16.13 -7.93 -4.83
N ARG A 42 -15.63 -7.31 -5.91
CA ARG A 42 -15.10 -5.94 -5.83
C ARG A 42 -16.26 -4.98 -5.64
N ARG A 43 -16.11 -4.05 -4.69
CA ARG A 43 -17.11 -3.01 -4.37
C ARG A 43 -16.55 -1.62 -4.66
N PRO A 44 -17.39 -0.65 -5.04
CA PRO A 44 -17.00 0.75 -5.11
C PRO A 44 -16.38 1.23 -3.81
N PRO A 45 -15.39 2.14 -3.85
CA PRO A 45 -14.87 2.75 -2.64
C PRO A 45 -15.98 3.56 -1.96
N VAL A 46 -16.01 3.51 -0.62
CA VAL A 46 -16.93 4.32 0.21
C VAL A 46 -16.18 5.24 1.17
N SER A 47 -14.85 5.21 1.11
CA SER A 47 -13.99 5.97 2.00
C SER A 47 -12.67 6.37 1.35
N LEU A 48 -12.15 7.49 1.82
CA LEU A 48 -10.88 8.05 1.40
C LEU A 48 -9.90 8.10 2.58
N SER A 49 -8.64 7.78 2.30
CA SER A 49 -7.52 7.93 3.24
C SER A 49 -6.45 8.84 2.61
N PRO A 50 -5.48 9.35 3.38
CA PRO A 50 -4.42 10.20 2.82
C PRO A 50 -3.65 9.53 1.68
N SER A 51 -3.32 8.25 1.85
CA SER A 51 -2.61 7.44 0.84
C SER A 51 -3.45 7.26 -0.43
N ARG A 52 -4.73 6.90 -0.30
CA ARG A 52 -5.66 6.75 -1.42
C ARG A 52 -5.88 8.07 -2.17
N ALA A 53 -6.05 9.17 -1.44
CA ALA A 53 -6.15 10.49 -2.05
C ALA A 53 -4.88 10.82 -2.85
N SER A 54 -3.71 10.54 -2.28
CA SER A 54 -2.41 10.75 -2.92
C SER A 54 -2.24 9.88 -4.17
N ASP A 55 -2.63 8.60 -4.14
CA ASP A 55 -2.60 7.71 -5.30
C ASP A 55 -3.40 8.28 -6.46
N PHE A 56 -4.64 8.74 -6.22
CA PHE A 56 -5.48 9.30 -7.29
C PHE A 56 -4.91 10.61 -7.84
N MET A 57 -4.44 11.51 -6.94
CA MET A 57 -3.81 12.76 -7.35
C MET A 57 -2.53 12.52 -8.16
N GLN A 58 -1.78 11.46 -7.85
CA GLN A 58 -0.59 11.06 -8.59
C GLN A 58 -0.96 10.46 -9.95
N CYS A 59 -1.86 9.47 -9.97
CA CYS A 59 -2.29 8.79 -11.17
C CYS A 59 -3.64 8.06 -10.91
N PRO A 60 -4.74 8.44 -11.59
CA PRO A 60 -6.02 7.74 -11.44
C PRO A 60 -5.91 6.23 -11.72
N LEU A 61 -5.13 5.83 -12.73
CA LEU A 61 -4.93 4.41 -13.02
C LEU A 61 -4.19 3.66 -11.88
N LEU A 62 -3.26 4.31 -11.17
CA LEU A 62 -2.61 3.73 -9.99
C LEU A 62 -3.63 3.52 -8.86
N TYR A 63 -4.49 4.50 -8.61
CA TYR A 63 -5.59 4.36 -7.64
C TYR A 63 -6.45 3.16 -7.98
N ARG A 64 -6.84 3.00 -9.25
CA ARG A 64 -7.63 1.85 -9.70
C ARG A 64 -6.91 0.54 -9.38
N PHE A 65 -5.64 0.40 -9.78
CA PHE A 65 -4.86 -0.82 -9.56
C PHE A 65 -4.74 -1.20 -8.08
N ARG A 66 -4.49 -0.23 -7.20
CA ARG A 66 -4.31 -0.48 -5.76
C ARG A 66 -5.63 -0.66 -5.02
N VAL A 67 -6.62 0.19 -5.27
CA VAL A 67 -7.83 0.31 -4.44
C VAL A 67 -8.96 -0.56 -4.95
N ILE A 68 -9.16 -0.60 -6.27
CA ILE A 68 -10.29 -1.29 -6.92
C ILE A 68 -9.87 -2.69 -7.35
N ASP A 69 -8.84 -2.79 -8.19
CA ASP A 69 -8.38 -4.08 -8.71
C ASP A 69 -7.64 -4.86 -7.62
N ARG A 70 -7.00 -4.16 -6.68
CA ARG A 70 -6.16 -4.71 -5.59
C ARG A 70 -5.09 -5.65 -6.13
N LEU A 71 -4.36 -5.18 -7.14
CA LEU A 71 -3.25 -5.91 -7.72
C LEU A 71 -2.15 -6.09 -6.66
N PRO A 72 -1.50 -7.26 -6.61
CA PRO A 72 -0.41 -7.48 -5.67
C PRO A 72 0.75 -6.54 -5.97
N GLU A 73 1.37 -6.03 -4.90
CA GLU A 73 2.58 -5.22 -4.96
C GLU A 73 3.71 -5.99 -4.26
N LYS A 74 4.92 -5.85 -4.79
CA LYS A 74 6.08 -6.50 -4.16
C LYS A 74 6.43 -5.71 -2.90
N PRO A 75 6.56 -6.37 -1.73
CA PRO A 75 7.07 -5.67 -0.57
C PRO A 75 8.48 -5.15 -0.88
N SER A 76 8.77 -3.93 -0.44
CA SER A 76 10.11 -3.33 -0.58
C SER A 76 10.78 -3.26 0.78
N GLN A 77 12.10 -3.45 0.82
CA GLN A 77 12.87 -3.32 2.05
C GLN A 77 12.69 -1.94 2.72
N ALA A 78 12.49 -0.88 1.93
CA ALA A 78 12.28 0.47 2.45
C ALA A 78 10.91 0.63 3.13
N ALA A 79 9.82 0.17 2.49
CA ALA A 79 8.48 0.23 3.07
C ALA A 79 8.38 -0.62 4.35
N THR A 80 8.89 -1.85 4.29
CA THR A 80 8.92 -2.75 5.46
C THR A 80 9.70 -2.15 6.62
N ARG A 81 10.78 -1.39 6.34
CA ARG A 81 11.56 -0.72 7.38
C ARG A 81 10.77 0.39 8.04
N GLY A 82 9.98 1.12 7.25
CA GLY A 82 8.99 2.07 7.74
C GLY A 82 8.08 1.45 8.79
N THR A 83 7.40 0.36 8.41
CA THR A 83 6.49 -0.37 9.30
C THR A 83 7.19 -0.84 10.58
N LEU A 84 8.38 -1.46 10.46
CA LEU A 84 9.12 -1.93 11.63
C LEU A 84 9.52 -0.79 12.58
N VAL A 85 10.00 0.33 12.03
CA VAL A 85 10.38 1.49 12.86
C VAL A 85 9.17 2.10 13.57
N HIS A 86 8.01 2.20 12.90
CA HIS A 86 6.78 2.68 13.54
C HIS A 86 6.35 1.76 14.69
N ALA A 87 6.34 0.44 14.46
CA ALA A 87 6.00 -0.54 15.50
C ALA A 87 6.94 -0.46 16.72
N VAL A 88 8.25 -0.27 16.50
CA VAL A 88 9.20 -0.09 17.61
C VAL A 88 8.95 1.22 18.38
N LEU A 89 8.73 2.33 17.67
CA LEU A 89 8.46 3.62 18.30
C LEU A 89 7.12 3.64 19.04
N GLU A 90 6.12 2.94 18.51
CA GLU A 90 4.87 2.66 19.22
C GLU A 90 5.19 1.87 20.49
N ARG A 91 5.72 0.65 20.37
CA ARG A 91 5.98 -0.29 21.47
C ARG A 91 6.83 0.30 22.59
N LEU A 92 7.76 1.19 22.26
CA LEU A 92 8.62 1.87 23.25
C LEU A 92 7.81 2.57 24.36
N PHE A 93 6.67 3.17 24.02
CA PHE A 93 5.84 3.89 25.00
C PHE A 93 5.07 2.97 25.96
N ASP A 94 5.09 1.66 25.77
CA ASP A 94 4.58 0.69 26.76
C ASP A 94 5.48 0.62 28.00
N ALA A 95 6.75 1.02 27.88
CA ALA A 95 7.68 1.08 28.99
C ALA A 95 7.45 2.33 29.85
N PRO A 96 7.75 2.29 31.17
CA PRO A 96 7.78 3.47 32.03
C PRO A 96 8.71 4.54 31.46
N ALA A 97 8.36 5.83 31.65
CA ALA A 97 9.08 6.96 31.07
C ALA A 97 10.61 6.90 31.27
N ALA A 98 11.07 6.56 32.48
CA ALA A 98 12.50 6.46 32.80
C ALA A 98 13.26 5.34 32.06
N GLU A 99 12.55 4.34 31.54
CA GLU A 99 13.12 3.18 30.85
C GLU A 99 13.12 3.34 29.31
N ARG A 100 12.46 4.39 28.80
CA ARG A 100 12.38 4.68 27.36
C ARG A 100 13.71 5.22 26.85
N THR A 101 14.64 4.32 26.58
CA THR A 101 16.02 4.64 26.17
C THR A 101 16.32 4.11 24.77
N ALA A 102 17.32 4.70 24.10
CA ALA A 102 17.73 4.24 22.76
C ALA A 102 18.19 2.77 22.74
N PRO A 103 19.00 2.28 23.70
CA PRO A 103 19.31 0.85 23.79
C PRO A 103 18.07 -0.02 23.89
N ARG A 104 17.12 0.35 24.78
CA ARG A 104 15.86 -0.39 24.95
C ARG A 104 15.05 -0.44 23.66
N ALA A 105 14.95 0.67 22.94
CA ALA A 105 14.22 0.71 21.67
C ALA A 105 14.88 -0.18 20.60
N ARG A 106 16.21 -0.29 20.58
CA ARG A 106 16.91 -1.22 19.68
C ARG A 106 16.66 -2.68 20.01
N GLU A 107 16.58 -3.03 21.29
CA GLU A 107 16.28 -4.39 21.74
C GLU A 107 14.89 -4.87 21.29
N LEU A 108 13.97 -3.96 20.98
CA LEU A 108 12.64 -4.30 20.45
C LEU A 108 12.67 -4.75 18.98
N LEU A 109 13.68 -4.35 18.21
CA LEU A 109 13.70 -4.59 16.75
C LEU A 109 13.57 -6.06 16.35
N PRO A 110 14.32 -7.02 16.95
CA PRO A 110 14.20 -8.43 16.57
C PRO A 110 12.79 -8.97 16.84
N GLY A 111 12.21 -8.66 18.01
CA GLY A 111 10.87 -9.11 18.38
C GLY A 111 9.76 -8.52 17.51
N GLU A 112 9.83 -7.22 17.21
CA GLU A 112 8.86 -6.59 16.30
C GLU A 112 9.03 -7.08 14.85
N TRP A 113 10.26 -7.44 14.44
CA TRP A 113 10.48 -8.07 13.14
C TRP A 113 9.87 -9.48 13.06
N GLU A 114 10.05 -10.30 14.10
CA GLU A 114 9.42 -11.62 14.19
C GLU A 114 7.89 -11.53 14.15
N ARG A 115 7.31 -10.57 14.88
CA ARG A 115 5.88 -10.30 14.85
C ARG A 115 5.41 -9.90 13.45
N LEU A 116 6.11 -8.97 12.79
CA LEU A 116 5.79 -8.54 11.44
C LEU A 116 5.88 -9.68 10.43
N LEU A 117 6.88 -10.57 10.57
CA LEU A 117 6.99 -11.78 9.75
C LEU A 117 5.85 -12.77 10.00
N ALA A 118 5.40 -12.93 11.23
CA ALA A 118 4.27 -13.80 11.56
C ALA A 118 2.97 -13.29 10.93
N GLU A 119 2.76 -11.97 10.92
CA GLU A 119 1.62 -11.32 10.26
C GLU A 119 1.73 -11.34 8.73
N ARG A 120 2.96 -11.28 8.20
CA ARG A 120 3.25 -11.18 6.77
C ARG A 120 4.40 -12.12 6.35
N PRO A 121 4.13 -13.43 6.20
CA PRO A 121 5.15 -14.42 5.88
C PRO A 121 5.87 -14.17 4.55
N GLU A 122 5.25 -13.46 3.60
CA GLU A 122 5.85 -13.11 2.32
C GLU A 122 7.11 -12.23 2.45
N LEU A 123 7.29 -11.55 3.60
CA LEU A 123 8.45 -10.69 3.86
C LEU A 123 9.74 -11.49 4.06
N ALA A 124 9.66 -12.81 4.33
CA ALA A 124 10.84 -13.67 4.45
C ALA A 124 11.70 -13.67 3.18
N GLY A 125 11.06 -13.49 2.01
CA GLY A 125 11.75 -13.42 0.72
C GLY A 125 12.52 -12.12 0.47
N LEU A 126 12.35 -11.07 1.29
CA LEU A 126 12.98 -9.75 1.08
C LEU A 126 14.51 -9.78 1.09
N PHE A 127 15.08 -10.78 1.77
CA PHE A 127 16.52 -10.93 1.96
C PHE A 127 17.07 -12.16 1.25
N ALA A 128 16.34 -12.73 0.29
CA ALA A 128 16.76 -13.88 -0.53
C ALA A 128 17.73 -13.51 -1.68
N GLY A 129 18.36 -12.32 -1.62
CA GLY A 129 19.18 -11.69 -2.68
C GLY A 129 20.27 -12.54 -3.32
N GLU A 130 20.86 -11.99 -4.38
CA GLU A 130 21.73 -12.68 -5.34
C GLU A 130 23.10 -13.07 -4.77
N GLU A 131 23.82 -13.91 -5.52
CA GLU A 131 25.19 -14.35 -5.17
C GLU A 131 26.13 -13.14 -5.02
N GLY A 132 26.85 -13.07 -3.90
CA GLY A 132 27.84 -12.02 -3.62
C GLY A 132 27.40 -10.90 -2.66
N GLU A 133 26.13 -10.83 -2.26
CA GLU A 133 25.63 -9.78 -1.33
C GLU A 133 25.67 -10.18 0.17
N GLY A 134 26.23 -11.35 0.47
CA GLY A 134 26.19 -11.99 1.80
C GLY A 134 25.06 -13.01 1.92
N THR A 135 25.00 -13.70 3.05
CA THR A 135 23.91 -14.62 3.39
C THR A 135 22.61 -13.85 3.67
N PRO A 136 21.42 -14.49 3.54
CA PRO A 136 20.16 -13.87 3.96
C PRO A 136 20.19 -13.32 5.40
N GLY A 137 20.86 -14.02 6.31
CA GLY A 137 21.02 -13.59 7.71
C GLY A 137 21.82 -12.30 7.84
N GLU A 138 22.98 -12.20 7.17
CA GLU A 138 23.81 -10.99 7.19
C GLU A 138 23.10 -9.78 6.56
N ARG A 139 22.29 -10.01 5.50
CA ARG A 139 21.47 -8.96 4.90
C ARG A 139 20.37 -8.46 5.84
N LEU A 140 19.69 -9.38 6.52
CA LEU A 140 18.69 -9.05 7.53
C LEU A 140 19.33 -8.26 8.68
N GLU A 141 20.47 -8.71 9.20
CA GLU A 141 21.19 -8.04 10.28
C GLU A 141 21.58 -6.61 9.90
N ARG A 142 22.13 -6.42 8.69
CA ARG A 142 22.45 -5.08 8.16
C ARG A 142 21.21 -4.20 8.09
N TRP A 143 20.10 -4.74 7.60
CA TRP A 143 18.84 -4.02 7.46
C TRP A 143 18.21 -3.66 8.82
N LEU A 144 18.28 -4.56 9.82
CA LEU A 144 17.89 -4.27 11.21
C LEU A 144 18.80 -3.21 11.83
N GLY A 145 20.10 -3.25 11.52
CA GLY A 145 21.05 -2.21 11.91
C GLY A 145 20.69 -0.84 11.36
N GLU A 146 20.23 -0.77 10.09
CA GLU A 146 19.72 0.46 9.49
C GLU A 146 18.43 0.96 10.16
N ALA A 147 17.50 0.06 10.48
CA ALA A 147 16.30 0.41 11.25
C ALA A 147 16.66 0.96 12.64
N GLY A 148 17.61 0.32 13.33
CA GLY A 148 18.11 0.78 14.63
C GLY A 148 18.69 2.19 14.59
N ARG A 149 19.42 2.56 13.53
CA ARG A 149 19.92 3.95 13.38
C ARG A 149 18.79 4.97 13.23
N LEU A 150 17.67 4.60 12.61
CA LEU A 150 16.50 5.49 12.50
C LEU A 150 15.82 5.67 13.86
N VAL A 151 15.66 4.59 14.62
CA VAL A 151 15.10 4.61 15.97
C VAL A 151 15.99 5.42 16.91
N GLU A 152 17.31 5.19 16.91
CA GLU A 152 18.27 6.00 17.69
C GLU A 152 18.20 7.49 17.35
N ARG A 153 18.05 7.82 16.06
CA ARG A 153 17.96 9.23 15.64
C ARG A 153 16.75 9.93 16.22
N TRP A 154 15.65 9.22 16.47
CA TRP A 154 14.49 9.83 17.10
C TRP A 154 14.82 10.43 18.49
N PHE A 155 15.69 9.78 19.26
CA PHE A 155 16.13 10.27 20.58
C PHE A 155 16.97 11.55 20.51
N THR A 156 17.47 11.93 19.32
CA THR A 156 18.12 13.24 19.12
C THR A 156 17.12 14.35 18.80
N LEU A 157 15.86 14.00 18.48
CA LEU A 157 14.81 14.93 18.08
C LEU A 157 13.80 15.18 19.20
N GLU A 158 13.49 14.14 19.98
CA GLU A 158 12.55 14.20 21.09
C GLU A 158 13.08 13.42 22.30
N ASP A 159 12.66 13.85 23.49
CA ASP A 159 12.94 13.16 24.75
C ASP A 159 11.70 12.36 25.18
N PRO A 160 11.68 11.02 24.99
CA PRO A 160 10.53 10.18 25.33
C PRO A 160 10.20 10.14 26.82
N THR A 161 11.15 10.49 27.69
CA THR A 161 10.92 10.49 29.14
C THR A 161 9.99 11.62 29.58
N ARG A 162 9.78 12.61 28.69
CA ARG A 162 8.93 13.79 28.90
C ARG A 162 7.62 13.74 28.12
N LEU A 163 7.35 12.64 27.44
CA LEU A 163 6.19 12.46 26.58
C LEU A 163 5.31 11.35 27.13
N GLU A 164 4.02 11.63 27.29
CA GLU A 164 2.99 10.61 27.51
C GLU A 164 1.94 10.79 26.41
N PRO A 165 2.07 10.10 25.27
CA PRO A 165 1.11 10.19 24.19
C PRO A 165 -0.28 9.79 24.69
N ALA A 166 -1.30 10.54 24.31
CA ALA A 166 -2.68 10.20 24.63
C ALA A 166 -3.15 8.99 23.81
N GLU A 167 -2.70 8.89 22.57
CA GLU A 167 -3.01 7.78 21.65
C GLU A 167 -1.79 7.46 20.78
N ARG A 168 -1.63 6.19 20.39
CA ARG A 168 -0.65 5.70 19.43
C ARG A 168 -1.34 4.80 18.43
N GLU A 169 -0.93 4.84 17.16
CA GLU A 169 -1.56 4.10 16.06
C GLU A 169 -3.10 4.27 16.06
N LEU A 170 -3.56 5.49 16.28
CA LEU A 170 -4.98 5.80 16.46
C LEU A 170 -5.71 5.66 15.13
N PHE A 171 -6.56 4.64 15.03
CA PHE A 171 -7.54 4.58 13.95
C PHE A 171 -8.57 5.70 14.12
N VAL A 172 -8.73 6.51 13.08
CA VAL A 172 -9.72 7.58 13.01
C VAL A 172 -10.64 7.40 11.81
N GLU A 173 -11.92 7.65 12.01
CA GLU A 173 -12.93 7.69 10.96
C GLU A 173 -13.91 8.84 11.24
N ALA A 174 -14.19 9.65 10.23
CA ALA A 174 -15.20 10.70 10.29
C ALA A 174 -16.02 10.71 8.98
N GLU A 175 -17.33 10.80 9.10
CA GLU A 175 -18.24 11.00 7.97
C GLU A 175 -18.52 12.50 7.80
N LEU A 176 -18.26 13.04 6.62
CA LEU A 176 -18.59 14.42 6.27
C LEU A 176 -20.09 14.56 5.97
N GLU A 177 -20.61 15.78 5.94
CA GLU A 177 -22.01 16.07 5.61
C GLU A 177 -22.43 15.53 4.22
N SER A 178 -21.48 15.42 3.29
CA SER A 178 -21.70 14.81 1.97
C SER A 178 -21.90 13.30 1.98
N GLY A 179 -21.70 12.64 3.13
CA GLY A 179 -21.64 11.18 3.27
C GLY A 179 -20.26 10.58 2.96
N LEU A 180 -19.26 11.39 2.57
CA LEU A 180 -17.89 10.92 2.37
C LEU A 180 -17.26 10.53 3.72
N ARG A 181 -16.83 9.27 3.83
CA ARG A 181 -16.04 8.80 4.98
C ARG A 181 -14.55 9.04 4.77
N LEU A 182 -13.95 9.80 5.66
CA LEU A 182 -12.51 9.98 5.77
C LEU A 182 -11.97 9.06 6.85
N ARG A 183 -10.92 8.29 6.55
CA ARG A 183 -10.32 7.37 7.52
C ARG A 183 -8.81 7.29 7.40
N GLY A 184 -8.15 6.92 8.49
CA GLY A 184 -6.72 6.63 8.48
C GLY A 184 -6.22 6.26 9.87
N ILE A 185 -4.89 6.17 9.98
CA ILE A 185 -4.20 5.82 11.22
C ILE A 185 -3.21 6.94 11.51
N ILE A 186 -3.29 7.50 12.71
CA ILE A 186 -2.39 8.54 13.18
C ILE A 186 -1.33 7.88 14.07
N ASP A 187 -0.06 8.00 13.71
CA ASP A 187 1.04 7.35 14.45
C ASP A 187 1.05 7.73 15.94
N ARG A 188 0.90 9.03 16.26
CA ARG A 188 0.89 9.50 17.65
C ARG A 188 0.08 10.79 17.83
N VAL A 189 -0.71 10.84 18.91
CA VAL A 189 -1.43 12.03 19.36
C VAL A 189 -0.97 12.39 20.77
N ASP A 190 -0.44 13.59 20.93
CA ASP A 190 -0.09 14.16 22.23
C ASP A 190 -1.15 15.17 22.66
N VAL A 191 -1.50 15.19 23.94
CA VAL A 191 -2.42 16.18 24.54
C VAL A 191 -1.71 16.85 25.70
N ALA A 192 -1.52 18.16 25.63
CA ALA A 192 -0.92 18.93 26.71
C ALA A 192 -1.88 18.99 27.92
N PRO A 193 -1.40 19.26 29.15
CA PRO A 193 -2.26 19.48 30.32
C PRO A 193 -3.28 20.61 30.14
N THR A 194 -2.98 21.56 29.24
CA THR A 194 -3.87 22.67 28.81
C THR A 194 -4.97 22.24 27.84
N GLY A 195 -4.96 20.98 27.37
CA GLY A 195 -5.90 20.43 26.39
C GLY A 195 -5.46 20.63 24.93
N GLU A 196 -4.34 21.28 24.67
CA GLU A 196 -3.84 21.49 23.31
C GLU A 196 -3.37 20.17 22.68
N VAL A 197 -3.87 19.89 21.48
CA VAL A 197 -3.59 18.64 20.75
C VAL A 197 -2.47 18.81 19.75
N ARG A 198 -1.51 17.88 19.73
CA ARG A 198 -0.47 17.75 18.71
C ARG A 198 -0.60 16.39 18.01
N ILE A 199 -0.71 16.42 16.69
CA ILE A 199 -0.67 15.21 15.84
C ILE A 199 0.75 15.03 15.33
N VAL A 200 1.31 13.84 15.48
CA VAL A 200 2.67 13.49 15.06
C VAL A 200 2.64 12.32 14.09
N ASP A 201 3.45 12.40 13.05
CA ASP A 201 3.64 11.36 12.04
C ASP A 201 5.15 11.18 11.82
N TYR A 202 5.60 9.92 11.87
CA TYR A 202 6.98 9.52 11.68
C TYR A 202 7.23 9.23 10.20
N LYS A 203 8.38 9.66 9.70
CA LYS A 203 8.85 9.38 8.34
C LYS A 203 10.26 8.82 8.39
N THR A 204 10.45 7.59 7.92
CA THR A 204 11.78 6.95 7.83
C THR A 204 12.65 7.51 6.70
N GLY A 205 12.05 8.20 5.73
CA GLY A 205 12.75 8.91 4.67
C GLY A 205 13.32 10.27 5.09
N LYS A 206 14.02 10.92 4.16
CA LYS A 206 14.51 12.30 4.33
C LYS A 206 13.38 13.30 4.12
N ALA A 207 13.48 14.47 4.76
CA ALA A 207 12.58 15.57 4.50
C ALA A 207 12.59 15.96 3.00
N PRO A 208 11.42 16.15 2.36
CA PRO A 208 11.36 16.63 1.00
C PRO A 208 11.90 18.07 0.92
N ARG A 209 12.45 18.44 -0.24
CA ARG A 209 12.79 19.84 -0.53
C ARG A 209 11.51 20.70 -0.43
N PRO A 210 11.60 22.00 -0.07
CA PRO A 210 10.43 22.86 0.14
C PRO A 210 9.40 22.83 -0.99
N GLN A 211 9.84 22.80 -2.24
CA GLN A 211 9.00 22.71 -3.44
C GLN A 211 8.14 21.43 -3.55
N TYR A 212 8.42 20.40 -2.75
CA TYR A 212 7.68 19.14 -2.70
C TYR A 212 7.02 18.88 -1.33
N ALA A 213 6.99 19.90 -0.45
CA ALA A 213 6.43 19.76 0.90
C ALA A 213 4.90 19.70 0.93
N GLU A 214 4.22 20.11 -0.14
CA GLU A 214 2.75 20.19 -0.21
C GLU A 214 2.09 18.83 0.07
N GLY A 215 2.63 17.73 -0.48
CA GLY A 215 2.07 16.39 -0.27
C GLY A 215 2.13 15.95 1.19
N ALA A 216 3.25 16.22 1.88
CA ALA A 216 3.39 15.91 3.29
C ALA A 216 2.46 16.76 4.16
N LEU A 217 2.32 18.05 3.86
CA LEU A 217 1.38 18.93 4.55
C LEU A 217 -0.09 18.52 4.31
N PHE A 218 -0.43 18.07 3.10
CA PHE A 218 -1.76 17.54 2.78
C PHE A 218 -2.12 16.33 3.64
N GLN A 219 -1.20 15.37 3.80
CA GLN A 219 -1.43 14.22 4.71
C GLN A 219 -1.69 14.68 6.14
N MET A 220 -0.91 15.61 6.67
CA MET A 220 -1.08 16.08 8.05
C MET A 220 -2.40 16.86 8.24
N THR A 221 -2.73 17.74 7.30
CA THR A 221 -3.97 18.52 7.36
C THR A 221 -5.21 17.65 7.13
N PHE A 222 -5.10 16.54 6.40
CA PHE A 222 -6.13 15.50 6.36
C PHE A 222 -6.40 14.94 7.76
N TYR A 223 -5.38 14.54 8.51
CA TYR A 223 -5.58 14.01 9.86
C TYR A 223 -6.15 15.06 10.82
N ALA A 224 -5.68 16.32 10.73
CA ALA A 224 -6.30 17.39 11.50
C ALA A 224 -7.78 17.57 11.18
N LEU A 225 -8.17 17.51 9.90
CA LEU A 225 -9.57 17.56 9.49
C LEU A 225 -10.38 16.41 10.09
N VAL A 226 -9.88 15.17 10.02
CA VAL A 226 -10.59 14.02 10.59
C VAL A 226 -10.75 14.16 12.10
N VAL A 227 -9.69 14.55 12.82
CA VAL A 227 -9.76 14.77 14.28
C VAL A 227 -10.73 15.90 14.62
N TRP A 228 -10.71 17.00 13.87
CA TRP A 228 -11.62 18.11 14.08
C TRP A 228 -13.08 17.71 13.85
N ARG A 229 -13.39 16.96 12.78
CA ARG A 229 -14.75 16.47 12.50
C ARG A 229 -15.21 15.40 13.49
N LEU A 230 -14.32 14.53 13.93
CA LEU A 230 -14.64 13.45 14.87
C LEU A 230 -14.82 13.95 16.32
N LYS A 231 -13.92 14.83 16.78
CA LYS A 231 -13.81 15.22 18.20
C LYS A 231 -14.21 16.67 18.48
N GLY A 232 -14.45 17.49 17.45
CA GLY A 232 -14.71 18.93 17.61
C GLY A 232 -13.49 19.74 18.04
N VAL A 233 -12.29 19.14 18.04
CA VAL A 233 -11.05 19.77 18.51
C VAL A 233 -10.14 20.08 17.32
N LEU A 234 -9.78 21.35 17.16
CA LEU A 234 -8.77 21.77 16.21
C LEU A 234 -7.37 21.47 16.79
N PRO A 235 -6.56 20.59 16.16
CA PRO A 235 -5.20 20.37 16.62
C PRO A 235 -4.39 21.66 16.58
N ARG A 236 -3.65 21.95 17.66
CA ARG A 236 -2.83 23.16 17.76
C ARG A 236 -1.58 23.06 16.90
N ARG A 237 -1.05 21.84 16.74
CA ARG A 237 0.18 21.56 16.01
C ARG A 237 0.13 20.23 15.26
N LEU A 238 0.64 20.24 14.05
CA LEU A 238 0.98 19.08 13.24
C LEU A 238 2.50 18.96 13.22
N GLN A 239 3.03 17.76 13.39
CA GLN A 239 4.46 17.51 13.44
C GLN A 239 4.84 16.29 12.58
N LEU A 240 5.77 16.50 11.65
CA LEU A 240 6.39 15.46 10.85
C LEU A 240 7.82 15.26 11.33
N VAL A 241 8.15 14.03 11.71
CA VAL A 241 9.47 13.66 12.23
C VAL A 241 10.20 12.82 11.18
N TYR A 242 11.15 13.43 10.47
CA TYR A 242 11.93 12.79 9.41
C TYR A 242 13.17 12.12 9.98
N LEU A 243 13.03 10.86 10.36
CA LEU A 243 14.11 10.02 10.88
C LEU A 243 15.22 9.78 9.85
N GLY A 244 14.94 9.86 8.55
CA GLY A 244 15.97 9.69 7.52
C GLY A 244 16.96 10.86 7.43
N SER A 245 16.56 12.06 7.83
CA SER A 245 17.43 13.26 7.85
C SER A 245 17.65 13.87 9.23
N GLY A 246 16.93 13.45 10.26
CA GLY A 246 17.03 14.04 11.60
C GLY A 246 16.37 15.41 11.69
N GLU A 247 15.25 15.61 10.99
CA GLU A 247 14.56 16.90 10.93
C GLU A 247 13.13 16.79 11.45
N VAL A 248 12.69 17.80 12.19
CA VAL A 248 11.28 17.96 12.58
C VAL A 248 10.69 19.13 11.80
N ARG A 249 9.52 18.92 11.19
CA ARG A 249 8.75 19.96 10.51
C ARG A 249 7.42 20.12 11.21
N THR A 250 7.06 21.36 11.53
CA THR A 250 5.81 21.68 12.23
C THR A 250 4.93 22.58 11.38
N TYR A 251 3.63 22.47 11.60
CA TYR A 251 2.61 23.35 11.03
C TYR A 251 1.50 23.54 12.05
N ASP A 252 1.11 24.78 12.32
CA ASP A 252 0.04 25.09 13.26
C ASP A 252 -1.21 25.45 12.44
N PRO A 253 -2.16 24.52 12.24
CA PRO A 253 -3.28 24.72 11.34
C PRO A 253 -4.29 25.71 11.90
N VAL A 254 -4.97 26.43 11.01
CA VAL A 254 -6.17 27.19 11.34
C VAL A 254 -7.41 26.57 10.70
N MET A 255 -8.58 26.93 11.21
CA MET A 255 -9.87 26.43 10.70
C MET A 255 -10.01 26.54 9.17
N ALA A 256 -9.65 27.70 8.62
CA ALA A 256 -9.72 27.96 7.18
C ALA A 256 -8.86 27.01 6.34
N ASP A 257 -7.76 26.47 6.89
CA ASP A 257 -6.94 25.46 6.22
C ASP A 257 -7.70 24.15 6.08
N LEU A 258 -8.34 23.70 7.16
CA LEU A 258 -9.06 22.42 7.19
C LEU A 258 -10.30 22.47 6.32
N GLU A 259 -11.02 23.59 6.31
CA GLU A 259 -12.13 23.82 5.39
C GLU A 259 -11.68 23.78 3.92
N ARG A 260 -10.50 24.33 3.60
CA ARG A 260 -9.93 24.26 2.25
C ARG A 260 -9.56 22.83 1.87
N VAL A 261 -9.01 22.06 2.80
CA VAL A 261 -8.69 20.65 2.60
C VAL A 261 -9.97 19.84 2.39
N GLU A 262 -11.01 20.10 3.16
CA GLU A 262 -12.32 19.45 3.01
C GLU A 262 -12.89 19.69 1.60
N ARG A 263 -12.93 20.95 1.13
CA ARG A 263 -13.37 21.26 -0.24
C ARG A 263 -12.55 20.52 -1.30
N ARG A 264 -11.23 20.45 -1.13
CA ARG A 264 -10.34 19.71 -2.04
C ARG A 264 -10.65 18.21 -2.03
N LEU A 265 -10.90 17.63 -0.85
CA LEU A 265 -11.24 16.21 -0.71
C LEU A 265 -12.61 15.88 -1.33
N LEU A 266 -13.60 16.75 -1.17
CA LEU A 266 -14.90 16.60 -1.82
C LEU A 266 -14.76 16.62 -3.34
N ALA A 267 -14.04 17.58 -3.91
CA ALA A 267 -13.80 17.62 -5.36
C ALA A 267 -13.02 16.39 -5.87
N LEU A 268 -12.03 15.94 -5.09
CA LEU A 268 -11.28 14.72 -5.40
C LEU A 268 -12.18 13.48 -5.37
N TRP A 269 -13.09 13.41 -4.39
CA TRP A 269 -14.03 12.32 -4.24
C TRP A 269 -15.03 12.27 -5.40
N GLU A 270 -15.59 13.40 -5.82
CA GLU A 270 -16.45 13.46 -7.00
C GLU A 270 -15.74 12.93 -8.26
N ALA A 271 -14.46 13.29 -8.45
CA ALA A 271 -13.68 12.77 -9.56
C ALA A 271 -13.44 11.25 -9.47
N ILE A 272 -13.21 10.71 -8.26
CA ILE A 272 -13.09 9.27 -8.01
C ILE A 272 -14.42 8.56 -8.32
N GLN A 273 -15.55 9.13 -7.88
CA GLN A 273 -16.87 8.55 -8.09
C GLN A 273 -17.24 8.53 -9.58
N GLU A 274 -16.92 9.60 -10.31
CA GLU A 274 -17.14 9.66 -11.75
C GLU A 274 -16.28 8.64 -12.51
N ALA A 275 -14.98 8.55 -12.19
CA ALA A 275 -14.09 7.53 -12.76
C ALA A 275 -14.58 6.11 -12.40
N THR A 276 -15.10 5.92 -11.20
CA THR A 276 -15.68 4.65 -10.76
C THR A 276 -16.92 4.27 -11.56
N ARG A 277 -17.82 5.24 -11.78
CA ARG A 277 -19.07 5.02 -12.51
C ARG A 277 -18.85 4.76 -13.99
N THR A 278 -17.90 5.46 -14.61
CA THR A 278 -17.62 5.39 -16.06
C THR A 278 -16.57 4.35 -16.43
N GLY A 279 -15.73 3.93 -15.48
CA GLY A 279 -14.55 3.12 -15.76
C GLY A 279 -13.41 3.88 -16.44
N ASP A 280 -13.50 5.21 -16.62
CA ASP A 280 -12.44 6.01 -17.23
C ASP A 280 -11.33 6.33 -16.20
N TRP A 281 -10.33 5.46 -16.16
CA TRP A 281 -9.16 5.58 -15.29
C TRP A 281 -7.91 5.91 -16.10
N ARG A 282 -7.70 7.20 -16.36
CA ARG A 282 -6.59 7.66 -17.20
C ARG A 282 -5.25 7.54 -16.49
N PRO A 283 -4.20 7.01 -17.14
CA PRO A 283 -2.85 7.11 -16.61
C PRO A 283 -2.39 8.57 -16.60
N ARG A 284 -1.47 8.89 -15.69
CA ARG A 284 -0.79 10.19 -15.62
C ARG A 284 0.72 9.95 -15.53
N PRO A 285 1.43 9.94 -16.68
CA PRO A 285 2.87 9.74 -16.71
C PRO A 285 3.61 10.76 -15.84
N SER A 286 4.59 10.28 -15.07
CA SER A 286 5.49 11.11 -14.28
C SER A 286 6.81 10.38 -14.04
N LYS A 287 7.80 11.08 -13.45
CA LYS A 287 9.06 10.44 -13.03
C LYS A 287 8.85 9.29 -12.04
N LEU A 288 7.72 9.27 -11.33
CA LEU A 288 7.38 8.21 -10.37
C LEU A 288 6.96 6.91 -11.05
N CYS A 289 6.64 6.93 -12.35
CA CYS A 289 6.30 5.71 -13.09
C CYS A 289 7.43 4.68 -13.07
N GLY A 290 8.70 5.11 -13.01
CA GLY A 290 9.85 4.20 -12.89
C GLY A 290 9.88 3.38 -11.59
N TRP A 291 9.10 3.80 -10.58
CA TRP A 291 8.95 3.13 -9.29
C TRP A 291 7.56 2.49 -9.11
N CYS A 292 6.74 2.47 -10.17
CA CYS A 292 5.40 1.88 -10.12
C CYS A 292 5.49 0.37 -10.36
N ASP A 293 4.95 -0.43 -9.43
CA ASP A 293 4.93 -1.90 -9.52
C ASP A 293 4.02 -2.43 -10.64
N HIS A 294 3.15 -1.59 -11.20
CA HIS A 294 2.15 -1.98 -12.18
C HIS A 294 2.53 -1.63 -13.63
N GLN A 295 3.81 -1.33 -13.91
CA GLN A 295 4.28 -1.03 -15.27
C GLN A 295 3.91 -2.13 -16.28
N ALA A 296 4.01 -3.41 -15.89
CA ALA A 296 3.71 -4.55 -16.77
C ALA A 296 2.26 -4.57 -17.31
N VAL A 297 1.31 -3.94 -16.62
CA VAL A 297 -0.11 -3.86 -17.01
C VAL A 297 -0.55 -2.44 -17.36
N CYS A 298 0.39 -1.48 -17.42
CA CYS A 298 0.09 -0.08 -17.69
C CYS A 298 0.16 0.21 -19.21
N PRO A 299 -0.87 0.84 -19.81
CA PRO A 299 -0.89 1.19 -21.23
C PRO A 299 0.27 2.09 -21.68
N GLU A 300 0.76 2.98 -20.80
CA GLU A 300 1.90 3.86 -21.08
C GLU A 300 3.21 3.08 -21.34
N PHE A 301 3.24 1.80 -20.95
CA PHE A 301 4.37 0.89 -21.13
C PHE A 301 4.00 -0.30 -22.04
N GLY A 302 2.90 -0.19 -22.80
CA GLY A 302 2.40 -1.25 -23.68
C GLY A 302 1.68 -2.40 -22.97
N GLY A 303 1.47 -2.30 -21.65
CA GLY A 303 0.71 -3.26 -20.86
C GLY A 303 -0.80 -3.11 -21.05
N THR A 304 -1.55 -4.17 -20.73
CA THR A 304 -3.03 -4.14 -20.75
C THR A 304 -3.58 -4.25 -19.33
N PRO A 305 -4.34 -3.25 -18.85
CA PRO A 305 -5.03 -3.34 -17.57
C PRO A 305 -5.96 -4.55 -17.51
N PRO A 306 -6.16 -5.17 -16.34
CA PRO A 306 -7.19 -6.18 -16.19
C PRO A 306 -8.59 -5.61 -16.54
N PRO A 307 -9.59 -6.45 -16.83
CA PRO A 307 -10.96 -5.99 -16.97
C PRO A 307 -11.42 -5.21 -15.74
N TYR A 308 -12.17 -4.11 -15.95
CA TYR A 308 -12.66 -3.31 -14.84
C TYR A 308 -13.71 -4.10 -14.03
N PRO A 309 -13.51 -4.30 -12.72
CA PRO A 309 -14.28 -5.28 -11.96
C PRO A 309 -15.63 -4.76 -11.45
N LEU A 310 -15.90 -3.46 -11.60
CA LEU A 310 -17.16 -2.85 -11.16
C LEU A 310 -18.10 -2.64 -12.35
N ARG A 311 -19.41 -2.64 -12.08
CA ARG A 311 -20.42 -2.37 -13.11
C ARG A 311 -20.32 -0.91 -13.56
N VAL A 312 -20.02 -0.70 -14.83
CA VAL A 312 -20.01 0.63 -15.47
C VAL A 312 -21.43 1.03 -15.85
N ARG A 313 -21.86 2.23 -15.45
CA ARG A 313 -23.11 2.83 -15.97
C ARG A 313 -22.79 3.57 -17.27
N LEU A 314 -23.21 3.01 -18.40
CA LEU A 314 -23.07 3.67 -19.70
C LEU A 314 -23.96 4.93 -19.76
N PRO A 315 -23.47 6.06 -20.31
CA PRO A 315 -24.30 7.24 -20.51
C PRO A 315 -25.50 6.88 -21.40
N GLY A 316 -26.73 6.97 -20.86
CA GLY A 316 -27.98 6.72 -21.61
C GLY A 316 -28.80 5.52 -21.17
N SER A 317 -28.33 4.67 -20.26
CA SER A 317 -29.18 3.61 -19.68
C SER A 317 -30.15 4.22 -18.66
N ARG A 318 -31.31 4.69 -19.12
CA ARG A 318 -32.46 4.92 -18.24
C ARG A 318 -32.80 3.57 -17.61
N GLU A 319 -32.68 3.46 -16.29
CA GLU A 319 -33.37 2.41 -15.54
C GLU A 319 -34.86 2.59 -15.87
N ALA A 320 -35.44 1.63 -16.59
CA ALA A 320 -36.86 1.60 -16.80
C ALA A 320 -37.50 1.45 -15.41
N GLU A 321 -38.06 2.55 -14.88
CA GLU A 321 -39.05 2.50 -13.82
C GLU A 321 -40.11 1.51 -14.28
N GLN A 322 -40.09 0.31 -13.68
CA GLN A 322 -41.16 -0.66 -13.84
C GLN A 322 -42.40 -0.01 -13.25
N GLY A 323 -43.21 0.58 -14.13
CA GLY A 323 -44.52 1.12 -13.80
C GLY A 323 -45.32 0.05 -13.08
N ARG A 324 -45.63 0.29 -11.81
CA ARG A 324 -46.73 -0.39 -11.13
C ARG A 324 -48.00 0.04 -11.85
N MET A 325 -48.48 -0.79 -12.79
CA MET A 325 -49.88 -0.75 -13.18
C MET A 325 -50.71 -1.11 -11.94
N SER A 326 -51.43 -0.11 -11.43
CA SER A 326 -52.54 -0.33 -10.50
C SER A 326 -53.73 -0.82 -11.32
N PRO A 327 -54.31 -1.99 -11.05
CA PRO A 327 -55.65 -2.29 -11.54
C PRO A 327 -56.67 -1.54 -10.67
N TYR A 328 -57.70 -1.02 -11.34
CA TYR A 328 -58.95 -0.53 -10.76
C TYR A 328 -59.65 -1.64 -9.95
#